data_AF-A0AA96Y371-F1
#
_entry.id   AF-A0AA96Y371-F1
#
_cell.length_a   1.000
_cell.length_b   1.000
_cell.length_c   1.000
_cell.angle_alpha   90.00
_cell.angle_beta   90.00
_cell.angle_gamma   90.00
#
_symmetry.space_group_name_H-M   'P 1'
#
loop_
_entity.id
_entity.type
_entity.pdbx_description
1 polymer ?
#
loop_
_entity_poly.entity_id
_entity_poly.type
_entity_poly.pdbx_seq_one_letter_code
_entity_poly.pdbx_strand_id
1 'polypeptide(L)'
;MKTADPNRLKIWQALSSLFLDTEIDELTYDYIARVILETGYSPKVIHSILWNEVFPVLEANLRSVAGEWAGWTDEWLLEQLTINDQLEVRKPSGSIAVEIARCWNHVATRLPPGYA
;
A
#
# COMPACT_ATOMS: atom_id res chain seq x y z
N MET A 1 -11.41 15.63 10.18
CA MET A 1 -10.60 14.72 9.34
C MET A 1 -11.43 14.33 8.12
N LYS A 2 -10.80 14.12 6.96
CA LYS A 2 -11.48 13.51 5.82
C LYS A 2 -11.73 12.04 6.14
N THR A 3 -12.91 11.54 5.78
CA THR A 3 -13.27 10.14 5.95
C THR A 3 -12.94 9.38 4.68
N ALA A 4 -12.36 8.18 4.81
CA ALA A 4 -12.13 7.29 3.69
C ALA A 4 -13.46 6.86 3.07
N ASP A 5 -13.57 7.01 1.76
CA ASP A 5 -14.64 6.38 0.99
C ASP A 5 -14.36 4.87 0.81
N PRO A 6 -15.33 4.08 0.31
CA PRO A 6 -15.13 2.65 0.12
C PRO A 6 -13.96 2.28 -0.81
N ASN A 7 -13.64 3.10 -1.82
CA ASN A 7 -12.50 2.83 -2.71
C ASN A 7 -11.17 3.12 -2.00
N ARG A 8 -11.11 4.15 -1.16
CA ARG A 8 -9.96 4.45 -0.33
C ARG A 8 -9.67 3.33 0.65
N LEU A 9 -10.69 2.79 1.31
CA LEU A 9 -10.52 1.64 2.21
C LEU A 9 -10.04 0.39 1.46
N LYS A 10 -10.63 0.08 0.28
CA LYS A 10 -10.19 -1.05 -0.55
C LYS A 10 -8.71 -0.97 -0.92
N ILE A 11 -8.24 0.21 -1.36
CA ILE A 11 -6.84 0.36 -1.75
C ILE A 11 -5.90 0.34 -0.53
N TRP A 12 -6.32 0.88 0.61
CA TRP A 12 -5.57 0.73 1.86
C TRP A 12 -5.42 -0.74 2.25
N GLN A 13 -6.51 -1.51 2.23
CA GLN A 13 -6.46 -2.95 2.50
C GLN A 13 -5.48 -3.66 1.57
N ALA A 14 -5.61 -3.44 0.25
CA ALA A 14 -4.75 -4.10 -0.73
C ALA A 14 -3.27 -3.74 -0.56
N LEU A 15 -2.93 -2.45 -0.43
CA LEU A 15 -1.54 -2.03 -0.27
C LEU A 15 -0.95 -2.47 1.08
N SER A 16 -1.78 -2.61 2.11
CA SER A 16 -1.34 -3.11 3.42
C SER A 16 -0.81 -4.54 3.35
N SER A 17 -1.27 -5.35 2.39
CA SER A 17 -0.73 -6.71 2.18
C SER A 17 0.77 -6.73 1.86
N LEU A 18 1.36 -5.62 1.40
CA LEU A 18 2.81 -5.49 1.18
C LEU A 18 3.63 -5.36 2.48
N PHE A 19 2.96 -5.17 3.62
CA PHE A 19 3.57 -4.90 4.92
C PHE A 19 3.38 -6.06 5.91
N LEU A 20 2.80 -7.17 5.47
CA LEU A 20 2.67 -8.37 6.29
C LEU A 20 4.03 -9.02 6.49
N ASP A 21 4.24 -9.57 7.69
CA ASP A 21 5.44 -10.35 8.03
C ASP A 21 5.34 -11.79 7.49
N THR A 22 5.10 -11.88 6.18
CA THR A 22 4.91 -13.12 5.42
C THR A 22 5.57 -12.98 4.05
N GLU A 23 5.92 -14.11 3.43
CA GLU A 23 6.35 -14.11 2.03
C GLU A 23 5.20 -13.62 1.13
N ILE A 24 5.48 -12.60 0.31
CA ILE A 24 4.52 -12.06 -0.64
C ILE A 24 4.63 -12.86 -1.94
N ASP A 25 3.52 -13.45 -2.37
CA ASP A 25 3.46 -14.27 -3.57
C ASP A 25 2.87 -13.53 -4.79
N GLU A 26 2.95 -14.18 -5.95
CA GLU A 26 2.47 -13.62 -7.21
C GLU A 26 0.95 -13.34 -7.19
N LEU A 27 0.18 -14.13 -6.44
CA LEU A 27 -1.28 -13.95 -6.29
C LEU A 27 -1.61 -12.69 -5.51
N THR A 28 -0.80 -12.36 -4.49
CA THR A 28 -0.93 -11.13 -3.72
C THR A 28 -0.67 -9.92 -4.61
N TYR A 29 0.37 -9.95 -5.44
CA TYR A 29 0.63 -8.89 -6.40
C TYR A 29 -0.49 -8.72 -7.44
N ASP A 30 -1.04 -9.83 -7.96
CA ASP A 30 -2.19 -9.81 -8.89
C ASP A 30 -3.44 -9.21 -8.23
N TYR A 31 -3.70 -9.58 -6.98
CA TYR A 31 -4.78 -9.04 -6.18
C TYR A 31 -4.67 -7.52 -6.02
N ILE A 32 -3.49 -7.02 -5.65
CA ILE A 32 -3.25 -5.58 -5.47
C ILE A 32 -3.46 -4.84 -6.79
N ALA A 33 -2.89 -5.35 -7.89
CA ALA A 33 -3.04 -4.74 -9.21
C ALA A 33 -4.51 -4.67 -9.65
N ARG A 34 -5.28 -5.75 -9.42
CA ARG A 34 -6.72 -5.77 -9.69
C ARG A 34 -7.46 -4.69 -8.89
N VAL A 35 -7.21 -4.59 -7.59
CA VAL A 35 -7.87 -3.59 -6.74
C VAL A 35 -7.51 -2.17 -7.19
N ILE A 36 -6.25 -1.90 -7.53
CA ILE A 36 -5.83 -0.61 -8.09
C ILE A 36 -6.68 -0.22 -9.30
N LEU A 37 -6.85 -1.14 -10.25
CA LEU A 37 -7.65 -0.89 -11.46
C LEU A 37 -9.13 -0.67 -11.15
N GLU A 38 -9.70 -1.42 -10.21
CA GLU A 38 -11.09 -1.29 -9.78
C GLU A 38 -11.40 0.06 -9.13
N THR A 39 -10.43 0.68 -8.44
CA THR A 39 -10.64 2.00 -7.84
C THR A 39 -10.69 3.15 -8.85
N GLY A 40 -10.10 2.97 -10.04
CA GLY A 40 -9.98 4.01 -11.07
C GLY A 40 -9.03 5.16 -10.70
N TYR A 41 -8.24 5.03 -9.64
CA TYR A 41 -7.26 6.05 -9.28
C TYR A 41 -6.11 6.12 -10.29
N SER A 42 -5.63 7.35 -10.52
CA SER A 42 -4.46 7.57 -11.38
C SER A 42 -3.20 7.00 -10.73
N PRO A 43 -2.16 6.69 -11.53
CA PRO A 43 -0.90 6.20 -11.00
C PRO A 43 -0.29 7.07 -9.90
N LYS A 44 -0.31 8.40 -10.08
CA LYS A 44 0.22 9.34 -9.09
C LYS A 44 -0.52 9.27 -7.75
N VAL A 45 -1.84 9.08 -7.80
CA VAL A 45 -2.67 8.94 -6.59
C VAL A 45 -2.36 7.62 -5.88
N ILE A 46 -2.23 6.51 -6.61
CA ILE A 46 -1.86 5.23 -5.99
C ILE A 46 -0.47 5.31 -5.35
N HIS A 47 0.50 5.90 -6.05
CA HIS A 47 1.84 6.07 -5.53
C HIS A 47 1.85 6.96 -4.28
N SER A 48 1.07 8.05 -4.26
CA SER A 48 0.94 8.87 -3.06
C SER A 48 0.25 8.14 -1.92
N ILE A 49 -0.76 7.31 -2.17
CA ILE A 49 -1.41 6.48 -1.14
C ILE A 49 -0.40 5.53 -0.50
N LEU A 50 0.34 4.77 -1.32
CA LEU A 50 1.33 3.82 -0.81
C LEU A 50 2.33 4.52 0.11
N TRP A 51 2.93 5.62 -0.35
CA TRP A 51 4.07 6.20 0.35
C TRP A 51 3.74 7.26 1.39
N ASN A 52 2.63 7.99 1.23
CA ASN A 52 2.25 9.06 2.15
C ASN A 52 1.19 8.62 3.17
N GLU A 53 0.40 7.58 2.89
CA GLU A 53 -0.68 7.12 3.77
C GLU A 53 -0.33 5.78 4.42
N VAL A 54 0.02 4.76 3.64
CA VAL A 54 0.19 3.37 4.14
C VAL A 54 1.59 3.12 4.73
N PHE A 55 2.64 3.41 3.96
CA PHE A 55 4.02 3.11 4.33
C PHE A 55 4.43 3.66 5.70
N PRO A 56 4.19 4.94 6.04
CA PRO A 56 4.67 5.51 7.29
C PRO A 56 4.03 4.88 8.54
N VAL A 57 2.85 4.28 8.39
CA VAL A 57 2.11 3.64 9.48
C VAL A 57 2.51 2.17 9.62
N LEU A 58 2.69 1.47 8.50
CA LEU A 58 2.86 0.01 8.51
C LEU A 58 4.32 -0.46 8.42
N GLU A 59 5.28 0.40 8.07
CA GLU A 59 6.69 -0.02 7.94
C GLU A 59 7.29 -0.63 9.21
N ALA A 60 6.75 -0.28 10.38
CA ALA A 60 7.20 -0.84 11.66
C ALA A 60 6.89 -2.33 11.79
N ASN A 61 5.87 -2.83 11.08
CA ASN A 61 5.49 -4.24 11.13
C ASN A 61 6.62 -5.16 10.66
N LEU A 62 7.30 -4.76 9.58
CA LEU A 62 8.42 -5.49 8.97
C LEU A 62 9.74 -5.37 9.75
N ARG A 63 9.75 -4.66 10.89
CA ARG A 63 10.90 -4.61 11.83
C ARG A 63 10.78 -5.61 12.96
N SER A 64 9.60 -6.20 13.14
CA SER A 64 9.32 -7.19 14.17
C SER A 64 9.59 -8.60 13.64
N VAL A 65 10.11 -9.49 14.48
CA VAL A 65 10.35 -10.92 14.15
C VAL A 65 9.04 -11.73 14.13
N ALA A 66 7.97 -11.16 14.69
CA ALA A 66 6.62 -11.72 14.69
C ALA A 66 5.64 -10.55 14.52
N GLY A 67 5.71 -9.89 13.37
CA GLY A 67 4.76 -8.84 13.00
C GLY A 67 3.34 -9.38 12.74
N GLU A 68 2.44 -8.49 12.35
CA GLU A 68 1.12 -8.86 11.83
C GLU A 68 1.26 -9.69 10.55
N TRP A 69 0.46 -10.74 10.48
CA TRP A 69 0.48 -11.78 9.44
C TRP A 69 -0.92 -12.08 8.91
N ALA A 70 -1.98 -11.72 9.65
CA ALA A 70 -3.37 -11.92 9.26
C ALA A 70 -3.99 -10.70 8.55
N GLY A 71 -3.27 -9.58 8.45
CA GLY A 71 -3.84 -8.33 7.98
C GLY A 71 -4.42 -7.47 9.09
N TRP A 72 -4.83 -6.27 8.71
CA TRP A 72 -5.50 -5.33 9.60
C TRP A 72 -6.98 -5.31 9.29
N THR A 73 -7.82 -5.13 10.31
CA THR A 73 -9.26 -4.95 10.08
C THR A 73 -9.54 -3.60 9.44
N ASP A 74 -10.71 -3.48 8.81
CA ASP A 74 -11.15 -2.22 8.20
C ASP A 74 -11.21 -1.10 9.25
N GLU A 75 -11.73 -1.39 10.43
CA GLU A 75 -11.83 -0.43 11.53
C GLU A 75 -10.45 0.07 11.96
N TRP A 76 -9.48 -0.84 12.10
CA TRP A 76 -8.12 -0.48 12.48
C TRP A 76 -7.47 0.41 11.42
N LEU A 77 -7.60 0.08 10.13
CA LEU A 77 -7.06 0.90 9.05
C LEU A 77 -7.71 2.29 9.00
N LEU A 78 -9.02 2.37 9.20
CA LEU A 78 -9.74 3.64 9.24
C LEU A 78 -9.34 4.52 10.43
N GLU A 79 -8.95 3.92 11.56
CA GLU A 79 -8.47 4.64 12.73
C GLU A 79 -7.03 5.13 12.59
N GLN A 80 -6.16 4.35 11.93
CA GLN A 80 -4.72 4.63 11.90
C GLN A 80 -4.27 5.37 10.63
N LEU A 81 -4.92 5.15 9.49
CA LEU A 81 -4.56 5.79 8.22
C LEU A 81 -5.32 7.11 8.05
N THR A 82 -4.66 8.09 7.44
CA THR A 82 -5.26 9.39 7.15
C THR A 82 -5.09 9.73 5.68
N ILE A 83 -6.15 10.24 5.05
CA ILE A 83 -6.10 10.71 3.67
C ILE A 83 -5.10 11.87 3.54
N ASN A 84 -4.23 11.78 2.55
CA ASN A 84 -3.28 12.81 2.18
C ASN A 84 -3.46 13.18 0.69
N ASP A 85 -3.90 14.41 0.41
CA ASP A 85 -4.11 14.88 -0.97
C ASP A 85 -2.80 15.30 -1.67
N GLN A 86 -1.66 15.30 -0.97
CA GLN A 86 -0.38 15.61 -1.57
C GLN A 86 0.06 14.46 -2.47
N LEU A 87 0.13 14.74 -3.78
CA LEU A 87 0.64 13.78 -4.77
C LEU A 87 2.16 13.65 -4.75
N GLU A 88 2.85 14.65 -4.19
CA GLU A 88 4.30 14.61 -4.03
C GLU A 88 4.65 13.61 -2.92
N VAL A 89 5.43 12.61 -3.29
CA VAL A 89 5.92 11.59 -2.35
C VAL A 89 7.24 12.06 -1.78
N ARG A 90 7.33 12.15 -0.45
CA ARG A 90 8.62 12.33 0.20
C ARG A 90 9.47 11.10 -0.07
N LYS A 91 10.73 11.30 -0.46
CA LYS A 91 11.62 10.19 -0.81
C LYS A 91 11.73 9.21 0.37
N PRO A 92 11.16 7.99 0.26
CA PRO A 92 11.24 6.99 1.31
C PRO A 92 12.71 6.55 1.42
N SER A 93 13.13 6.16 2.63
CA SER A 93 14.53 5.79 2.89
C SER A 93 14.64 4.60 3.83
N GLY A 94 15.78 3.90 3.78
CA GLY A 94 16.01 2.69 4.58
C GLY A 94 15.73 1.39 3.81
N SER A 95 16.07 0.25 4.43
CA SER A 95 15.93 -1.07 3.81
C SER A 95 14.48 -1.44 3.52
N ILE A 96 13.55 -1.09 4.40
CA ILE A 96 12.12 -1.38 4.23
C ILE A 96 11.55 -0.61 3.05
N ALA A 97 11.91 0.67 2.90
CA ALA A 97 11.55 1.44 1.72
C ALA A 97 12.07 0.81 0.43
N VAL A 98 13.30 0.29 0.43
CA VAL A 98 13.85 -0.42 -0.74
C VAL A 98 13.04 -1.69 -1.03
N GLU A 99 12.65 -2.43 0.00
CA GLU A 99 11.88 -3.66 -0.17
C GLU A 99 10.46 -3.40 -0.66
N ILE A 100 9.77 -2.40 -0.10
CA ILE A 100 8.45 -1.98 -0.57
C ILE A 100 8.53 -1.46 -2.02
N ALA A 101 9.60 -0.77 -2.40
CA ALA A 101 9.81 -0.35 -3.79
C ALA A 101 10.02 -1.55 -4.74
N ARG A 102 10.69 -2.62 -4.29
CA ARG A 102 10.82 -3.87 -5.07
C ARG A 102 9.46 -4.54 -5.23
N CYS A 103 8.72 -4.70 -4.14
CA CYS A 103 7.36 -5.24 -4.17
C CYS A 103 6.45 -4.42 -5.08
N TRP A 104 6.55 -3.09 -5.03
CA TRP A 104 5.82 -2.20 -5.92
C TRP A 104 6.15 -2.47 -7.40
N ASN A 105 7.41 -2.71 -7.75
CA ASN A 105 7.77 -3.05 -9.13
C ASN A 105 7.09 -4.34 -9.60
N HIS A 106 6.93 -5.35 -8.74
CA HIS A 106 6.15 -6.55 -9.06
C HIS A 106 4.66 -6.23 -9.27
N VAL A 107 4.07 -5.35 -8.47
CA VAL A 107 2.69 -4.88 -8.72
C VAL A 107 2.61 -4.12 -10.05
N ALA A 108 3.55 -3.21 -10.30
CA ALA A 108 3.55 -2.35 -11.47
C ALA A 108 3.69 -3.12 -12.79
N THR A 109 4.39 -4.27 -12.81
CA THR A 109 4.48 -5.11 -14.03
C THR A 109 3.13 -5.71 -14.46
N ARG A 110 2.12 -5.68 -13.58
CA ARG A 110 0.75 -6.15 -13.84
C ARG A 110 -0.21 -5.04 -14.22
N LEU A 111 0.24 -3.79 -14.14
CA LEU A 111 -0.56 -2.60 -14.39
C LEU A 111 -0.28 -2.02 -15.78
N PRO A 112 -1.21 -1.25 -16.35
CA PRO A 112 -0.97 -0.51 -17.59
C PRO A 112 0.25 0.41 -17.50
N PRO A 113 0.83 0.81 -18.65
CA PRO A 113 1.90 1.81 -18.68
C PRO A 113 1.51 3.09 -17.92
N GLY A 114 2.44 3.59 -17.11
CA GLY A 114 2.25 4.80 -16.28
C GLY A 114 2.12 4.52 -14.78
N TYR A 115 1.91 3.26 -14.36
CA TYR A 115 1.99 2.82 -12.97
C TYR A 115 3.39 2.34 -12.53
N ALA A 116 4.31 2.18 -13.50
CA ALA A 116 5.72 1.86 -13.28
C ALA A 116 6.53 3.07 -12.79
#